data_AF-A0A839UIH4-F1
#
_entry.id   AF-A0A839UIH4-F1
#
_cell.length_a   1.000
_cell.length_b   1.000
_cell.length_c   1.000
_cell.angle_alpha   90.00
_cell.angle_beta   90.00
_cell.angle_gamma   90.00
#
_symmetry.space_group_name_H-M   'P 1'
#
loop_
_entity.id
_entity.type
_entity.pdbx_description
1 polymer ?
#
loop_
_entity_poly.entity_id
_entity_poly.type
_entity_poly.pdbx_seq_one_letter_code
_entity_poly.pdbx_strand_id
1 'polypeptide(L)'
;MPRHFRNIIYYSEDWDVMESALLKATRKLHRAQDHEDTDRLARRVMTLFDQGLRDAEIIARAAANQEMLIANIASLRGAARPLHA
;
A
#
# COMPACT_ATOMS: atom_id res chain seq x y z
N MET A 1 15.52 -11.82 12.71
CA MET A 1 14.55 -10.83 13.23
C MET A 1 13.27 -11.57 13.55
N PRO A 2 12.83 -11.68 14.81
CA PRO A 2 11.59 -12.36 15.12
C PRO A 2 10.44 -11.50 14.60
N ARG A 3 9.60 -12.07 13.74
CA ARG A 3 8.29 -11.50 13.42
C ARG A 3 7.45 -11.67 14.68
N HIS A 4 7.48 -10.67 15.57
CA HIS A 4 6.48 -10.56 16.61
C HIS A 4 5.14 -10.42 15.90
N PHE A 5 4.37 -11.51 15.87
CA PHE A 5 2.94 -11.43 15.62
C PHE A 5 2.38 -10.58 16.76
N ARG A 6 2.37 -9.26 16.59
CA ARG A 6 1.50 -8.40 17.38
C ARG A 6 0.11 -8.96 17.13
N ASN A 7 -0.55 -9.40 18.19
CA ASN A 7 -1.95 -9.71 18.14
C ASN A 7 -2.67 -8.36 18.03
N ILE A 8 -2.82 -7.86 16.80
CA ILE A 8 -3.41 -6.55 16.52
C ILE A 8 -4.92 -6.75 16.50
N ILE A 9 -5.58 -6.22 17.53
CA ILE A 9 -7.02 -6.09 17.56
C ILE A 9 -7.34 -4.74 16.94
N TYR A 10 -8.04 -4.76 15.80
CA TYR A 10 -8.57 -3.54 15.19
C TYR A 10 -9.97 -3.27 15.71
N TYR A 11 -10.20 -2.03 16.14
CA TYR A 11 -11.53 -1.52 16.43
C TYR A 11 -12.22 -1.04 15.14
N SER A 12 -13.53 -0.82 15.16
CA SER A 12 -14.27 -0.28 14.01
C SER A 12 -13.69 1.06 13.54
N GLU A 13 -13.31 1.93 14.47
CA GLU A 13 -12.69 3.22 14.17
C GLU A 13 -11.35 3.08 13.42
N ASP A 14 -10.58 2.03 13.74
CA ASP A 14 -9.33 1.73 13.03
C ASP A 14 -9.63 1.30 11.59
N TRP A 15 -10.68 0.50 11.39
CA TRP A 15 -11.16 0.10 10.07
C TRP A 15 -11.62 1.29 9.24
N ASP A 16 -12.35 2.24 9.83
CA ASP A 16 -12.81 3.45 9.13
C ASP A 16 -11.63 4.30 8.62
N VAL A 17 -10.57 4.44 9.44
CA VAL A 17 -9.34 5.14 9.03
C VAL A 17 -8.65 4.40 7.90
N MET A 18 -8.51 3.07 8.00
CA MET A 18 -7.83 2.26 6.99
C MET A 18 -8.62 2.22 5.66
N GLU A 19 -9.94 2.07 5.71
CA GLU A 19 -10.79 2.07 4.52
C GLU A 19 -10.76 3.44 3.82
N SER A 20 -10.88 4.52 4.59
CA SER A 20 -10.76 5.90 4.07
C SER A 20 -9.40 6.13 3.41
N ALA A 21 -8.31 5.66 4.03
CA ALA A 21 -6.98 5.76 3.48
C ALA A 21 -6.83 4.96 2.18
N LEU A 22 -7.37 3.73 2.12
CA LEU A 22 -7.35 2.90 0.92
C LEU A 22 -8.08 3.57 -0.24
N LEU A 23 -9.31 4.05 -0.03
CA LEU A 23 -10.09 4.74 -1.06
C LEU A 23 -9.36 5.98 -1.60
N LYS A 24 -8.76 6.77 -0.71
CA LYS A 24 -7.96 7.95 -1.09
C LYS A 24 -6.70 7.57 -1.87
N ALA A 25 -5.99 6.52 -1.47
CA ALA A 25 -4.80 6.05 -2.16
C ALA A 25 -5.13 5.56 -3.58
N THR A 26 -6.21 4.78 -3.74
CA THR A 26 -6.69 4.32 -5.05
C THR A 26 -7.01 5.49 -5.97
N ARG A 27 -7.69 6.54 -5.46
CA ARG A 27 -7.95 7.77 -6.23
C ARG A 27 -6.66 8.47 -6.66
N LYS A 28 -5.67 8.60 -5.77
CA LYS A 28 -4.38 9.26 -6.07
C LYS A 28 -3.59 8.53 -7.15
N LEU A 29 -3.69 7.21 -7.21
CA LEU A 29 -3.00 6.39 -8.20
C LEU A 29 -3.70 6.40 -9.57
N HIS A 30 -4.89 6.99 -9.70
CA HIS A 30 -5.74 6.94 -10.89
C HIS A 30 -5.91 5.53 -11.47
N ARG A 31 -5.85 4.50 -10.61
CA ARG A 31 -6.00 3.11 -11.02
C ARG A 31 -7.46 2.67 -10.87
N ALA A 32 -7.93 1.88 -11.83
CA ALA A 32 -9.13 1.09 -11.63
C ALA A 32 -8.90 0.11 -10.47
N GLN A 33 -9.96 -0.35 -9.82
CA GLN A 33 -9.92 -1.41 -8.80
C GLN A 33 -9.53 -2.75 -9.46
N ASP A 34 -8.32 -2.84 -10.00
CA ASP A 34 -7.79 -4.13 -10.41
C ASP A 34 -7.47 -4.92 -9.14
N HIS A 35 -7.93 -6.17 -9.12
CA HIS A 35 -8.13 -6.93 -7.88
C HIS A 35 -6.79 -7.22 -7.19
N GLU A 36 -5.72 -7.40 -7.97
CA GLU A 36 -4.37 -7.73 -7.46
C GLU A 36 -3.65 -6.52 -6.85
N ASP A 37 -3.77 -5.35 -7.48
CA ASP A 37 -3.19 -4.10 -7.00
C ASP A 37 -3.91 -3.59 -5.74
N THR A 38 -5.22 -3.85 -5.65
CA THR A 38 -6.06 -3.41 -4.53
C THR A 38 -5.70 -4.14 -3.24
N ASP A 39 -5.54 -5.47 -3.27
CA ASP A 39 -5.12 -6.26 -2.11
C ASP A 39 -3.75 -5.85 -1.59
N ARG A 40 -2.81 -5.61 -2.51
CA ARG A 40 -1.45 -5.18 -2.18
C ARG A 40 -1.45 -3.79 -1.56
N LEU A 41 -2.25 -2.87 -2.09
CA LEU A 41 -2.42 -1.52 -1.54
C LEU A 41 -3.07 -1.56 -0.14
N ALA A 42 -4.09 -2.40 0.06
CA ALA A 42 -4.73 -2.60 1.37
C ALA A 42 -3.73 -3.08 2.43
N ARG A 43 -2.90 -4.09 2.12
CA ARG A 43 -1.83 -4.54 3.04
C ARG A 43 -0.84 -3.41 3.37
N ARG A 44 -0.57 -2.53 2.42
CA ARG A 44 0.28 -1.35 2.61
C ARG A 44 -0.31 -0.39 3.64
N VAL A 45 -1.59 -0.08 3.47
CA VAL A 45 -2.37 0.77 4.39
C VAL A 45 -2.35 0.19 5.80
N MET A 46 -2.66 -1.10 5.94
CA MET A 46 -2.60 -1.79 7.24
C MET A 46 -1.20 -1.72 7.86
N THR A 47 -0.15 -1.97 7.07
CA THR A 47 1.24 -1.89 7.56
C THR A 47 1.60 -0.48 8.07
N LEU A 48 1.18 0.56 7.35
CA LEU A 48 1.40 1.96 7.74
C LEU A 48 0.63 2.31 9.01
N PHE A 49 -0.59 1.81 9.13
CA PHE A 49 -1.38 1.93 10.35
C PHE A 49 -0.70 1.21 11.53
N ASP A 50 -0.21 -0.01 11.33
CA ASP A 50 0.49 -0.79 12.37
C ASP A 50 1.80 -0.13 12.84
N GLN A 51 2.38 0.75 12.01
CA GLN A 51 3.53 1.60 12.34
C GLN A 51 3.16 2.83 13.19
N GLY A 52 1.87 3.04 13.47
CA GLY A 52 1.38 4.12 14.33
C GLY A 52 0.80 5.32 13.59
N LEU A 53 0.71 5.28 12.26
CA LEU A 53 0.00 6.31 11.51
C LEU A 53 -1.51 6.19 11.79
N ARG A 54 -2.17 7.32 12.03
CA ARG A 54 -3.61 7.40 12.35
C ARG A 54 -4.38 8.39 11.47
N ASP A 55 -3.69 9.17 10.66
CA ASP A 55 -4.33 10.10 9.73
C ASP A 55 -4.51 9.43 8.35
N ALA A 56 -5.76 9.36 7.89
CA ALA A 56 -6.10 8.70 6.64
C ALA A 56 -5.44 9.34 5.40
N GLU A 57 -5.24 10.65 5.38
CA GLU A 57 -4.58 11.35 4.26
C GLU A 57 -3.09 11.06 4.23
N ILE A 58 -2.44 11.06 5.40
CA ILE A 58 -1.01 10.72 5.51
C ILE A 58 -0.78 9.27 5.09
N ILE A 59 -1.60 8.34 5.59
CA ILE A 59 -1.51 6.93 5.20
C ILE A 59 -1.73 6.76 3.70
N ALA A 60 -2.77 7.40 3.14
CA ALA A 60 -3.06 7.32 1.72
C ALA A 60 -1.92 7.82 0.84
N ARG A 61 -1.33 8.97 1.19
CA ARG A 61 -0.21 9.56 0.45
C ARG A 61 1.03 8.67 0.56
N ALA A 62 1.34 8.15 1.74
CA ALA A 62 2.47 7.25 1.94
C ALA A 62 2.30 5.94 1.15
N ALA A 63 1.11 5.33 1.20
CA ALA A 63 0.79 4.10 0.47
C ALA A 63 0.91 4.30 -1.06
N ALA A 64 0.31 5.38 -1.59
CA ALA A 64 0.41 5.71 -3.01
C ALA A 64 1.85 5.95 -3.45
N ASN A 65 2.64 6.70 -2.67
CA ASN A 65 4.06 6.93 -2.98
C ASN A 65 4.87 5.62 -3.00
N GLN A 66 4.63 4.71 -2.05
CA GLN A 66 5.28 3.41 -2.02
C GLN A 66 4.92 2.56 -3.24
N GLU A 67 3.66 2.61 -3.68
CA GLU A 67 3.23 1.89 -4.88
C GLU A 67 3.84 2.46 -6.16
N MET A 68 3.90 3.78 -6.31
CA MET A 68 4.57 4.43 -7.43
C MET A 68 6.05 4.06 -7.50
N LEU A 69 6.74 4.06 -6.34
CA LEU A 69 8.15 3.66 -6.27
C LEU A 69 8.35 2.21 -6.73
N ILE A 70 7.48 1.29 -6.32
CA ILE A 70 7.61 -0.11 -6.72
C ILE A 70 7.30 -0.31 -8.20
N ALA A 71 6.28 0.36 -8.72
CA ALA A 71 5.99 0.35 -10.16
C ALA A 71 7.19 0.86 -10.98
N ASN A 72 7.82 1.95 -10.52
CA ASN A 72 9.03 2.48 -11.16
C ASN A 72 10.21 1.50 -11.10
N ILE A 73 10.45 0.88 -9.94
CA ILE A 73 11.51 -0.13 -9.80
C ILE A 73 11.25 -1.35 -10.69
N ALA A 74 10.00 -1.83 -10.75
CA ALA A 74 9.60 -2.94 -11.60
C ALA A 74 9.80 -2.61 -13.08
N SER A 75 9.41 -1.40 -13.50
CA SER A 75 9.63 -0.90 -14.86
C SER A 75 11.13 -0.84 -15.21
N LEU A 76 11.96 -0.27 -14.34
CA LEU A 76 13.42 -0.22 -14.54
C LEU A 76 14.05 -1.61 -14.64
N ARG A 77 13.61 -2.57 -13.83
CA ARG A 77 14.10 -3.95 -13.87
C ARG A 77 13.63 -4.71 -15.10
N GLY A 78 12.43 -4.44 -15.59
CA GLY A 78 11.93 -4.97 -16.86
C GLY A 78 12.72 -4.41 -18.05
N ALA A 79 13.00 -3.10 -18.04
CA ALA A 79 13.80 -2.44 -19.07
C ALA A 79 15.26 -2.92 -19.07
N ALA A 80 15.81 -3.30 -17.92
CA ALA A 80 17.16 -3.85 -17.78
C ALA A 80 17.33 -5.30 -18.28
N ARG A 81 16.28 -5.92 -18.86
CA ARG A 81 16.37 -7.20 -19.58
C ARG A 81 16.38 -7.00 -21.11
N PRO A 82 17.52 -6.64 -21.74
CA PRO A 82 17.73 -6.95 -23.14
C PRO A 82 18.43 -8.31 -23.30
N LEU A 83 17.76 -9.18 -24.07
CA LEU A 83 18.32 -10.18 -25.00
C LEU A 83 19.55 -11.00 -24.57
N HIS A 84 19.30 -12.22 -24.08
CA HIS A 84 20.09 -13.37 -24.53
C HIS A 84 19.11 -14.42 -25.06
N ALA A 85 18.90 -14.37 -26.38
CA ALA A 85 18.39 -15.45 -27.20
C ALA A 85 19.58 -16.05 -27.97
#